data_AF-A0A3C0MAF5-F1
#
_entry.id   AF-A0A3C0MAF5-F1
#
_cell.length_a   1.000
_cell.length_b   1.000
_cell.length_c   1.000
_cell.angle_alpha   90.00
_cell.angle_beta   90.00
_cell.angle_gamma   90.00
#
_symmetry.space_group_name_H-M   'P 1'
#
loop_
_entity.id
_entity.type
_entity.pdbx_description
1 polymer ?
#
loop_
_entity_poly.entity_id
_entity_poly.type
_entity_poly.pdbx_seq_one_letter_code
_entity_poly.pdbx_strand_id
1 'polypeptide(L)'
;LIWLSDGLDDGNALAFAKGLSALGQLTVYRQQPGAGSLALTVPEAQAGALKFGVVRAAKSDDLKGQLRAFSAEGRMLGEVPFAIPSGQTRAAVTLDLPADLRNAMARAEIADHVSAGTVVLLDERWRRRPVGLISGQSVDTAQPLLSDLYYIDRALGPYADLRRGKIQELIADGLSVLILTDVGQIVGEDMKAVAAWVAQGGILVRFSGPKMAAQADDQIP
;
A
#
# COMPACT_ATOMS: atom_id res chain seq x y z
N LEU A 1 10.26 -45.80 1.11
CA LEU A 1 9.91 -44.59 0.33
C LEU A 1 9.68 -43.44 1.30
N ILE A 2 10.26 -42.27 1.03
CA ILE A 2 10.13 -41.09 1.89
C ILE A 2 9.39 -40.02 1.12
N TRP A 3 8.33 -39.45 1.71
CA TRP A 3 7.61 -38.30 1.19
C TRP A 3 7.72 -37.15 2.18
N LEU A 4 8.30 -36.03 1.73
CA LEU A 4 8.32 -34.77 2.45
C LEU A 4 7.07 -33.98 2.03
N SER A 5 6.13 -33.78 2.95
CA SER A 5 4.88 -33.05 2.72
C SER A 5 4.93 -31.70 3.42
N ASP A 6 4.42 -30.68 2.74
CA ASP A 6 4.15 -29.33 3.28
C ASP A 6 2.87 -29.28 4.14
N GLY A 7 2.16 -30.41 4.26
CA GLY A 7 0.93 -30.53 5.02
C GLY A 7 -0.32 -29.99 4.30
N LEU A 8 -0.21 -29.58 3.03
CA LEU A 8 -1.34 -29.16 2.21
C LEU A 8 -1.85 -30.34 1.36
N ASP A 9 -3.16 -30.38 1.13
CA ASP A 9 -3.79 -31.35 0.21
C ASP A 9 -4.55 -30.59 -0.88
N ASP A 10 -4.02 -30.65 -2.10
CA ASP A 10 -4.61 -30.06 -3.30
C ASP A 10 -5.69 -30.98 -3.92
N GLY A 11 -6.14 -32.01 -3.20
CA GLY A 11 -7.21 -32.93 -3.57
C GLY A 11 -6.75 -34.31 -4.05
N ASN A 12 -5.44 -34.53 -4.16
CA ASN A 12 -4.84 -35.77 -4.68
C ASN A 12 -3.89 -36.46 -3.69
N ALA A 13 -3.66 -35.91 -2.49
CA ALA A 13 -2.68 -36.43 -1.54
C ALA A 13 -2.93 -37.91 -1.20
N LEU A 14 -4.20 -38.29 -1.03
CA LEU A 14 -4.59 -39.65 -0.67
C LEU A 14 -4.38 -40.65 -1.82
N ALA A 15 -4.65 -40.25 -3.07
CA ALA A 15 -4.39 -41.08 -4.24
C ALA A 15 -2.88 -41.27 -4.46
N PHE A 16 -2.11 -40.20 -4.30
CA PHE A 16 -0.65 -40.24 -4.39
C PHE A 16 -0.03 -41.13 -3.30
N ALA A 17 -0.47 -40.99 -2.05
CA ALA A 17 -0.02 -41.82 -0.93
C ALA A 17 -0.31 -43.32 -1.16
N LYS A 18 -1.48 -43.64 -1.73
CA LYS A 18 -1.84 -45.01 -2.11
C LYS A 18 -0.92 -45.57 -3.20
N GLY A 19 -0.61 -44.78 -4.22
CA GLY A 19 0.32 -45.15 -5.28
C GLY A 19 1.72 -45.45 -4.75
N LEU A 20 2.25 -44.58 -3.88
CA LEU A 20 3.56 -44.80 -3.26
C LEU A 20 3.58 -46.01 -2.32
N SER A 21 2.51 -46.22 -1.55
CA SER A 21 2.42 -47.35 -0.62
C SER A 21 2.36 -48.70 -1.34
N ALA A 22 1.85 -48.74 -2.57
CA ALA A 22 1.87 -49.95 -3.41
C ALA A 22 3.29 -50.33 -3.88
N LEU A 23 4.22 -49.36 -3.90
CA LEU A 23 5.62 -49.57 -4.29
C LEU A 23 6.52 -49.96 -3.10
N GLY A 24 6.05 -49.78 -1.85
CA GLY A 24 6.78 -50.17 -0.65
C GLY A 24 6.36 -49.37 0.59
N GLN A 25 7.05 -49.59 1.71
CA GLN A 25 6.77 -48.87 2.95
C GLN A 25 6.96 -47.36 2.76
N LEU A 26 5.90 -46.60 3.02
CA LEU A 26 5.87 -45.14 2.90
C LEU A 26 6.03 -44.50 4.28
N THR A 27 7.01 -43.60 4.41
CA THR A 27 7.17 -42.71 5.56
C THR A 27 6.92 -41.29 5.12
N VAL A 28 5.96 -40.61 5.76
CA VAL A 28 5.63 -39.21 5.46
C VAL A 28 6.18 -38.32 6.57
N TYR A 29 7.05 -37.39 6.19
CA TYR A 29 7.48 -36.31 7.05
C TYR A 29 6.65 -35.08 6.74
N ARG A 30 6.05 -34.50 7.77
CA ARG A 30 5.32 -33.23 7.71
C ARG A 30 5.81 -32.31 8.81
N GLN A 31 5.55 -31.01 8.65
CA GLN A 31 5.82 -30.06 9.72
C GLN A 31 5.01 -30.40 10.99
N GLN A 32 5.55 -30.00 12.13
CA GLN A 32 4.98 -30.29 13.45
C GLN A 32 3.57 -29.68 13.55
N PRO A 33 2.58 -30.36 14.17
CA PRO A 33 1.27 -29.77 14.44
C PRO A 33 1.42 -28.43 15.16
N GLY A 34 0.83 -27.36 14.62
CA GLY A 34 1.01 -25.98 15.13
C GLY A 34 1.96 -25.11 14.29
N ALA A 35 2.90 -25.70 13.55
CA ALA A 35 3.70 -25.04 12.51
C ALA A 35 3.03 -25.17 11.13
N GLY A 36 1.70 -25.07 11.09
CA GLY A 36 0.94 -25.23 9.85
C GLY A 36 1.27 -24.10 8.88
N SER A 37 1.20 -24.38 7.58
CA SER A 37 1.38 -23.38 6.52
C SER A 37 0.47 -22.18 6.77
N LEU A 38 1.11 -21.06 7.13
CA LEU A 38 0.47 -19.76 7.26
C LEU A 38 0.55 -19.01 5.94
N ALA A 39 -0.42 -18.14 5.71
CA ALA A 39 -0.31 -17.13 4.68
C ALA A 39 -0.85 -15.78 5.12
N LEU A 40 -0.31 -14.72 4.53
CA LEU A 40 -0.85 -13.37 4.59
C LEU A 40 -1.69 -13.10 3.34
N THR A 41 -2.86 -12.51 3.54
CA THR A 41 -3.63 -11.95 2.43
C THR A 41 -3.08 -10.59 2.05
N VAL A 42 -3.37 -10.17 0.82
CA VAL A 42 -3.15 -8.78 0.37
C VAL A 42 -3.85 -7.84 1.36
N PRO A 43 -3.19 -6.75 1.83
CA PRO A 43 -3.79 -5.87 2.80
C PRO A 43 -4.81 -4.93 2.19
N GLU A 44 -5.82 -4.62 2.99
CA GLU A 44 -6.80 -3.59 2.72
C GLU A 44 -6.40 -2.30 3.46
N ALA A 45 -6.44 -1.17 2.76
CA ALA A 45 -6.26 0.14 3.39
C ALA A 45 -7.56 0.53 4.11
N GLN A 46 -7.50 0.76 5.42
CA GLN A 46 -8.65 1.10 6.24
C GLN A 46 -8.32 2.26 7.19
N ALA A 47 -8.93 3.43 6.96
CA ALA A 47 -8.78 4.62 7.81
C ALA A 47 -7.31 5.00 8.10
N GLY A 48 -6.44 4.83 7.11
CA GLY A 48 -5.00 5.03 7.25
C GLY A 48 -4.26 3.75 7.62
N ALA A 49 -4.78 2.85 8.44
CA ALA A 49 -4.07 1.61 8.74
C ALA A 49 -4.09 0.60 7.58
N LEU A 50 -3.19 -0.38 7.62
CA LEU A 50 -3.19 -1.53 6.71
C LEU A 50 -3.66 -2.77 7.46
N LYS A 51 -4.72 -3.38 6.96
CA LYS A 51 -5.32 -4.57 7.54
C LYS A 51 -4.97 -5.80 6.74
N PHE A 52 -4.27 -6.74 7.37
CA PHE A 52 -3.89 -8.02 6.78
C PHE A 52 -4.79 -9.12 7.33
N GLY A 53 -5.07 -10.12 6.50
CA GLY A 53 -5.60 -11.41 6.93
C GLY A 53 -4.46 -12.39 7.15
N VAL A 54 -4.40 -13.01 8.32
CA VAL A 54 -3.56 -14.17 8.56
C VAL A 54 -4.42 -15.41 8.40
N VAL A 55 -4.04 -16.33 7.53
CA VAL A 55 -4.77 -17.59 7.29
C VAL A 55 -3.88 -18.80 7.56
N ARG A 56 -4.52 -19.91 7.95
CA ARG A 56 -3.89 -21.22 8.11
C ARG A 56 -4.69 -22.28 7.38
N ALA A 57 -4.01 -23.31 6.89
CA ALA A 57 -4.61 -24.35 6.06
C ALA A 57 -5.71 -25.17 6.76
N ALA A 58 -5.56 -25.44 8.05
CA ALA A 58 -6.49 -26.28 8.80
C ALA A 58 -6.80 -25.70 10.19
N LYS A 59 -7.96 -26.08 10.74
CA LYS A 59 -8.31 -25.81 12.13
C LYS A 59 -7.33 -26.55 13.05
N SER A 60 -6.84 -25.85 14.06
CA SER A 60 -5.87 -26.34 15.05
C SER A 60 -6.06 -25.58 16.36
N ASP A 61 -5.20 -25.82 17.34
CA ASP A 61 -5.14 -25.05 18.59
C ASP A 61 -4.87 -23.56 18.37
N ASP A 62 -4.93 -22.77 19.44
CA ASP A 62 -4.60 -21.34 19.40
C ASP A 62 -3.20 -21.12 18.81
N LEU A 63 -3.10 -20.19 17.86
CA LEU A 63 -1.83 -19.77 17.27
C LEU A 63 -1.62 -18.29 17.53
N LYS A 64 -0.46 -17.93 18.07
CA LYS A 64 -0.02 -16.55 18.27
C LYS A 64 1.21 -16.30 17.42
N GLY A 65 1.33 -15.10 16.88
CA GLY A 65 2.48 -14.70 16.08
C GLY A 65 2.62 -13.19 16.02
N GLN A 66 3.63 -12.74 15.30
CA GLN A 66 3.88 -11.33 15.05
C GLN A 66 3.90 -11.05 13.56
N LEU A 67 3.29 -9.94 13.14
CA LEU A 67 3.42 -9.39 11.81
C LEU A 67 4.46 -8.27 11.87
N ARG A 68 5.50 -8.37 11.03
CA ARG A 68 6.57 -7.36 10.90
C ARG A 68 6.46 -6.64 9.57
N ALA A 69 6.78 -5.36 9.58
CA ALA A 69 6.85 -4.52 8.39
C ALA A 69 8.28 -4.06 8.14
N PHE A 70 8.69 -4.03 6.88
CA PHE A 70 10.03 -3.62 6.48
C PHE A 70 10.04 -2.64 5.31
N SER A 71 11.05 -1.79 5.26
CA SER A 71 11.36 -0.95 4.11
C SER A 71 12.04 -1.74 2.98
N ALA A 72 12.23 -1.09 1.82
CA ALA A 72 12.93 -1.68 0.68
C ALA A 72 14.40 -2.02 1.02
N GLU A 73 15.01 -1.26 1.94
CA GLU A 73 16.37 -1.47 2.44
C GLU A 73 16.45 -2.52 3.55
N GLY A 74 15.33 -3.18 3.89
CA GLY A 74 15.26 -4.21 4.92
C GLY A 74 15.22 -3.69 6.36
N ARG A 75 15.02 -2.38 6.57
CA ARG A 75 14.84 -1.82 7.92
C ARG A 75 13.45 -2.15 8.45
N MET A 76 13.37 -2.61 9.69
CA MET A 76 12.07 -2.84 10.35
C MET A 76 11.38 -1.52 10.65
N LEU A 77 10.12 -1.40 10.24
CA LEU A 77 9.28 -0.21 10.37
C LEU A 77 8.28 -0.33 11.52
N GLY A 78 7.88 -1.56 11.84
CA GLY A 78 6.95 -1.85 12.93
C GLY A 78 6.66 -3.33 13.08
N GLU A 79 6.05 -3.69 14.21
CA GLU A 79 5.66 -5.04 14.56
C GLU A 79 4.34 -5.01 15.34
N VAL A 80 3.44 -5.96 15.07
CA VAL A 80 2.15 -6.08 15.76
C VAL A 80 1.80 -7.55 16.01
N PRO A 81 1.33 -7.91 17.21
CA PRO A 81 0.91 -9.28 17.49
C PRO A 81 -0.42 -9.62 16.82
N PHE A 82 -0.61 -10.90 16.52
CA PHE A 82 -1.89 -11.46 16.11
C PHE A 82 -2.16 -12.80 16.80
N ALA A 83 -3.42 -13.20 16.84
CA ALA A 83 -3.83 -14.51 17.32
C ALA A 83 -4.92 -15.10 16.44
N ILE A 84 -4.77 -16.37 16.05
CA ILE A 84 -5.82 -17.20 15.45
C ILE A 84 -6.37 -18.10 16.56
N PRO A 85 -7.62 -17.87 17.01
CA PRO A 85 -8.22 -18.72 18.03
C PRO A 85 -8.40 -20.17 17.57
N SER A 86 -8.47 -21.07 18.53
CA SER A 86 -8.68 -22.49 18.33
C SER A 86 -9.94 -22.73 17.50
N GLY A 87 -9.84 -23.66 16.55
CA GLY A 87 -10.93 -23.96 15.62
C GLY A 87 -11.19 -22.92 14.53
N GLN A 88 -10.50 -21.76 14.52
CA GLN A 88 -10.57 -20.80 13.41
C GLN A 88 -9.49 -21.07 12.37
N THR A 89 -9.61 -20.53 11.16
CA THR A 89 -8.56 -20.63 10.12
C THR A 89 -8.06 -19.28 9.65
N ARG A 90 -8.59 -18.19 10.23
CA ARG A 90 -8.30 -16.83 9.83
C ARG A 90 -8.33 -15.90 11.04
N ALA A 91 -7.45 -14.92 11.06
CA ALA A 91 -7.50 -13.75 11.92
C ALA A 91 -7.24 -12.48 11.10
N ALA A 92 -7.73 -11.35 11.58
CA ALA A 92 -7.36 -10.05 11.05
C ALA A 92 -6.31 -9.41 11.96
N VAL A 93 -5.34 -8.72 11.36
CA VAL A 93 -4.34 -7.94 12.07
C VAL A 93 -4.21 -6.58 11.41
N THR A 94 -4.19 -5.54 12.22
CA THR A 94 -4.11 -4.16 11.75
C THR A 94 -2.74 -3.60 12.10
N LEU A 95 -2.02 -3.15 11.09
CA LEU A 95 -0.75 -2.46 11.24
C LEU A 95 -1.00 -0.96 11.08
N ASP A 96 -0.93 -0.24 12.19
CA ASP A 96 -1.04 1.21 12.22
C ASP A 96 0.36 1.84 12.24
N LEU A 97 0.78 2.37 11.09
CA LEU A 97 2.04 3.07 10.94
C LEU A 97 1.78 4.56 10.65
N PRO A 98 2.61 5.46 11.19
CA PRO A 98 2.69 6.84 10.70
C PRO A 98 2.82 6.89 9.17
N ALA A 99 2.27 7.93 8.54
CA ALA A 99 2.18 8.03 7.09
C ALA A 99 3.54 7.84 6.39
N ASP A 100 4.61 8.42 6.93
CA ASP A 100 5.95 8.33 6.37
C ASP A 100 6.50 6.89 6.40
N LEU A 101 6.31 6.18 7.52
CA LEU A 101 6.73 4.77 7.64
C LEU A 101 5.89 3.85 6.75
N ARG A 102 4.60 4.11 6.65
CA ARG A 102 3.70 3.37 5.75
C ARG A 102 4.13 3.50 4.30
N ASN A 103 4.48 4.72 3.88
CA ASN A 103 4.97 5.00 2.53
C ASN A 103 6.33 4.36 2.26
N ALA A 104 7.18 4.22 3.29
CA ALA A 104 8.46 3.53 3.18
C ALA A 104 8.33 2.00 3.15
N MET A 105 7.19 1.44 3.51
CA MET A 105 7.00 0.00 3.59
C MET A 105 7.07 -0.65 2.19
N ALA A 106 7.77 -1.77 2.11
CA ALA A 106 7.96 -2.56 0.90
C ALA A 106 7.52 -4.02 1.09
N ARG A 107 7.54 -4.53 2.33
CA ARG A 107 7.07 -5.89 2.64
C ARG A 107 6.51 -5.99 4.05
N ALA A 108 5.58 -6.91 4.22
CA ALA A 108 5.14 -7.40 5.52
C ALA A 108 5.34 -8.92 5.59
N GLU A 109 5.73 -9.43 6.75
CA GLU A 109 5.98 -10.87 6.96
C GLU A 109 5.51 -11.35 8.33
N ILE A 110 5.15 -12.62 8.43
CA ILE A 110 4.92 -13.29 9.72
C ILE A 110 6.27 -13.70 10.30
N ALA A 111 6.57 -13.23 11.51
CA ALA A 111 7.80 -13.56 12.22
C ALA A 111 7.93 -15.08 12.44
N ASP A 112 9.17 -15.57 12.39
CA ASP A 112 9.56 -16.95 12.70
C ASP A 112 8.89 -18.02 11.80
N HIS A 113 8.32 -17.60 10.66
CA HIS A 113 7.74 -18.50 9.65
C HIS A 113 8.34 -18.22 8.28
N VAL A 114 9.22 -19.11 7.82
CA VAL A 114 9.88 -18.99 6.51
C VAL A 114 9.04 -19.69 5.44
N SER A 115 8.21 -18.93 4.73
CA SER A 115 7.40 -19.43 3.61
C SER A 115 7.08 -18.31 2.62
N ALA A 116 6.87 -18.64 1.35
CA ALA A 116 6.39 -17.66 0.37
C ALA A 116 5.00 -17.12 0.73
N GLY A 117 4.17 -17.92 1.40
CA GLY A 117 2.84 -17.50 1.84
C GLY A 117 2.87 -16.49 2.99
N THR A 118 3.92 -16.50 3.82
CA THR A 118 4.01 -15.65 5.02
C THR A 118 4.48 -14.24 4.74
N VAL A 119 4.79 -13.92 3.47
CA VAL A 119 5.32 -12.63 3.04
C VAL A 119 4.37 -12.01 2.02
N VAL A 120 4.06 -10.73 2.20
CA VAL A 120 3.39 -9.90 1.20
C VAL A 120 4.32 -8.76 0.81
N LEU A 121 4.56 -8.64 -0.49
CA LEU A 121 5.25 -7.50 -1.07
C LEU A 121 4.24 -6.41 -1.37
N LEU A 122 4.57 -5.19 -1.00
CA LEU A 122 3.74 -4.02 -1.23
C LEU A 122 4.36 -3.18 -2.35
N ASP A 123 3.56 -2.98 -3.39
CA ASP A 123 3.92 -2.16 -4.53
C ASP A 123 3.43 -0.70 -4.37
N GLU A 124 3.53 0.08 -5.44
CA GLU A 124 3.13 1.49 -5.45
C GLU A 124 1.64 1.74 -5.13
N ARG A 125 0.75 0.75 -5.27
CA ARG A 125 -0.70 0.90 -5.00
C ARG A 125 -1.01 1.20 -3.54
N TRP A 126 -0.10 0.87 -2.63
CA TRP A 126 -0.25 1.12 -1.19
C TRP A 126 0.51 2.36 -0.70
N ARG A 127 1.24 3.06 -1.60
CA ARG A 127 1.90 4.33 -1.32
C ARG A 127 0.98 5.48 -1.70
N ARG A 128 0.51 6.26 -0.72
CA ARG A 128 -0.19 7.51 -1.02
C ARG A 128 0.84 8.53 -1.49
N ARG A 129 0.77 8.90 -2.76
CA ARG A 129 1.63 9.95 -3.33
C ARG A 129 1.23 11.30 -2.71
N PRO A 130 2.18 12.11 -2.21
CA PRO A 130 1.90 13.48 -1.83
C PRO A 130 1.56 14.30 -3.08
N VAL A 131 0.38 14.91 -3.08
CA VAL A 131 -0.13 15.74 -4.18
C VAL A 131 -0.39 17.15 -3.65
N GLY A 132 0.32 18.13 -4.21
CA GLY A 132 0.09 19.54 -3.92
C GLY A 132 -1.10 20.07 -4.72
N LEU A 133 -2.05 20.74 -4.07
CA LEU A 133 -3.20 21.38 -4.70
C LEU A 133 -3.11 22.90 -4.54
N ILE A 134 -3.17 23.62 -5.67
CA ILE A 134 -3.17 25.08 -5.72
C ILE A 134 -4.30 25.55 -6.60
N SER A 135 -5.06 26.53 -6.10
CA SER A 135 -6.13 27.18 -6.86
C SER A 135 -5.87 28.66 -7.03
N GLY A 136 -6.18 29.17 -8.22
CA GLY A 136 -6.23 30.61 -8.50
C GLY A 136 -7.49 31.29 -7.98
N GLN A 137 -8.46 30.53 -7.46
CA GLN A 137 -9.63 31.07 -6.78
C GLN A 137 -9.43 31.02 -5.26
N SER A 138 -9.71 32.13 -4.57
CA SER A 138 -9.94 32.12 -3.13
C SER A 138 -11.02 31.10 -2.83
N VAL A 139 -10.79 30.24 -1.83
CA VAL A 139 -11.76 29.22 -1.39
C VAL A 139 -13.03 29.96 -0.95
N ASP A 140 -13.98 30.12 -1.88
CA ASP A 140 -15.25 30.73 -1.56
C ASP A 140 -16.12 29.67 -0.88
N THR A 141 -15.98 29.63 0.44
CA THR A 141 -16.66 28.67 1.35
C THR A 141 -18.18 28.73 1.21
N ALA A 142 -18.73 29.74 0.54
CA ALA A 142 -20.16 29.95 0.36
C ALA A 142 -20.83 28.99 -0.64
N GLN A 143 -20.09 28.39 -1.60
CA GLN A 143 -20.68 27.50 -2.62
C GLN A 143 -19.75 26.32 -3.00
N PRO A 144 -19.71 25.24 -2.19
CA PRO A 144 -18.75 24.13 -2.38
C PRO A 144 -18.85 23.40 -3.72
N LEU A 145 -20.05 23.33 -4.32
CA LEU A 145 -20.27 22.63 -5.60
C LEU A 145 -19.71 23.38 -6.82
N LEU A 146 -19.33 24.65 -6.66
CA LEU A 146 -18.68 25.46 -7.69
C LEU A 146 -17.16 25.56 -7.48
N SER A 147 -16.62 24.96 -6.43
CA SER A 147 -15.18 24.97 -6.18
C SER A 147 -14.51 23.87 -6.99
N ASP A 148 -13.65 24.24 -7.94
CA ASP A 148 -12.86 23.29 -8.75
C ASP A 148 -12.05 22.31 -7.87
N LEU A 149 -11.57 22.79 -6.72
CA LEU A 149 -10.85 21.97 -5.75
C LEU A 149 -11.72 20.92 -5.09
N TYR A 150 -13.03 21.14 -4.93
CA TYR A 150 -13.92 20.20 -4.26
C TYR A 150 -13.95 18.83 -4.97
N TYR A 151 -14.03 18.84 -6.30
CA TYR A 151 -14.07 17.61 -7.08
C TYR A 151 -12.73 16.90 -7.10
N ILE A 152 -11.62 17.64 -7.18
CA ILE A 152 -10.27 17.06 -7.13
C ILE A 152 -10.01 16.44 -5.76
N ASP A 153 -10.38 17.14 -4.69
CA ASP A 153 -10.23 16.66 -3.31
C ASP A 153 -11.03 15.37 -3.09
N ARG A 154 -12.28 15.32 -3.56
CA ARG A 154 -13.13 14.13 -3.45
C ARG A 154 -12.68 12.97 -4.33
N ALA A 155 -12.14 13.25 -5.53
CA ALA A 155 -11.68 12.22 -6.45
C ALA A 155 -10.34 11.60 -6.03
N LEU A 156 -9.41 12.43 -5.54
CA LEU A 156 -8.05 12.01 -5.18
C LEU A 156 -7.90 11.66 -3.70
N GLY A 157 -8.76 12.19 -2.82
CA GLY A 157 -8.69 12.01 -1.37
C GLY A 157 -8.59 10.55 -0.90
N PRO A 158 -9.22 9.56 -1.56
CA PRO A 158 -9.01 8.14 -1.22
C PRO A 158 -7.63 7.58 -1.59
N TYR A 159 -6.97 8.14 -2.62
CA TYR A 159 -5.80 7.56 -3.27
C TYR A 159 -4.49 8.34 -3.04
N ALA A 160 -4.57 9.60 -2.61
CA ALA A 160 -3.42 10.49 -2.46
C ALA A 160 -3.36 11.16 -1.07
N ASP A 161 -2.18 11.67 -0.71
CA ASP A 161 -2.00 12.59 0.41
C ASP A 161 -2.09 14.02 -0.11
N LEU A 162 -3.25 14.66 0.07
CA LEU A 162 -3.53 15.98 -0.50
C LEU A 162 -3.02 17.08 0.44
N ARG A 163 -2.14 17.95 -0.09
CA ARG A 163 -1.57 19.08 0.64
C ARG A 163 -1.91 20.39 -0.05
N ARG A 164 -2.13 21.45 0.73
CA ARG A 164 -2.40 22.81 0.25
C ARG A 164 -1.36 23.74 0.85
N GLY A 165 -0.87 24.70 0.05
CA GLY A 165 0.20 25.59 0.47
C GLY A 165 0.76 26.38 -0.70
N LYS A 166 1.89 27.05 -0.47
CA LYS A 166 2.62 27.74 -1.54
C LYS A 166 3.43 26.73 -2.36
N ILE A 167 3.68 27.06 -3.64
CA ILE A 167 4.43 26.22 -4.57
C ILE A 167 5.76 25.75 -3.96
N GLN A 168 6.56 26.69 -3.46
CA GLN A 168 7.90 26.39 -2.95
C GLN A 168 7.87 25.51 -1.70
N GLU A 169 6.94 25.75 -0.78
CA GLU A 169 6.76 24.96 0.44
C GLU A 169 6.36 23.53 0.09
N LEU A 170 5.37 23.38 -0.79
CA LEU A 170 4.90 22.07 -1.24
C LEU A 170 6.02 21.28 -1.95
N ILE A 171 6.82 21.94 -2.81
CA ILE A 171 7.97 21.31 -3.48
C ILE A 171 9.03 20.88 -2.45
N ALA A 172 9.36 21.74 -1.48
CA ALA A 172 10.33 21.44 -0.43
C ALA A 172 9.90 20.25 0.46
N ASP A 173 8.59 20.10 0.69
CA ASP A 173 8.00 19.01 1.47
C ASP A 173 7.95 17.65 0.71
N GLY A 174 8.48 17.60 -0.51
CA GLY A 174 8.66 16.35 -1.26
C GLY A 174 7.41 15.84 -1.98
N LEU A 175 6.59 16.73 -2.58
CA LEU A 175 5.45 16.30 -3.39
C LEU A 175 5.89 15.53 -4.66
N SER A 176 5.03 14.61 -5.10
CA SER A 176 5.22 13.85 -6.36
C SER A 176 4.43 14.43 -7.53
N VAL A 177 3.28 15.04 -7.26
CA VAL A 177 2.41 15.65 -8.27
C VAL A 177 1.95 17.02 -7.78
N LEU A 178 2.01 18.04 -8.64
CA LEU A 178 1.50 19.37 -8.37
C LEU A 178 0.31 19.63 -9.29
N ILE A 179 -0.84 19.94 -8.72
CA ILE A 179 -2.08 20.23 -9.47
C ILE A 179 -2.44 21.70 -9.30
N LEU A 180 -2.56 22.40 -10.42
CA LEU A 180 -2.97 23.80 -10.48
C LEU A 180 -4.36 23.92 -11.12
N THR A 181 -5.29 24.57 -10.45
CA THR A 181 -6.64 24.84 -10.98
C THR A 181 -6.88 26.33 -11.16
N ASP A 182 -7.26 26.75 -12.37
CA ASP A 182 -7.58 28.16 -12.68
C ASP A 182 -6.44 29.13 -12.31
N VAL A 183 -5.19 28.67 -12.34
CA VAL A 183 -3.99 29.48 -12.08
C VAL A 183 -3.50 30.02 -13.42
N GLY A 184 -3.78 31.31 -13.68
CA GLY A 184 -3.43 32.01 -14.93
C GLY A 184 -1.97 31.84 -15.32
N GLN A 185 -1.05 32.35 -14.51
CA GLN A 185 0.38 32.27 -14.76
C GLN A 185 1.17 31.98 -13.47
N ILE A 186 2.19 31.13 -13.57
CA ILE A 186 3.21 30.96 -12.54
C ILE A 186 4.34 31.92 -12.88
N VAL A 187 4.73 32.81 -11.96
CA VAL A 187 5.72 33.86 -12.24
C VAL A 187 6.88 33.82 -11.26
N GLY A 188 8.01 34.43 -11.66
CA GLY A 188 9.15 34.65 -10.79
C GLY A 188 9.81 33.36 -10.29
N GLU A 189 10.05 33.30 -8.98
CA GLU A 189 10.75 32.18 -8.34
C GLU A 189 9.94 30.88 -8.36
N ASP A 190 8.62 30.97 -8.31
CA ASP A 190 7.74 29.81 -8.38
C ASP A 190 7.87 29.09 -9.74
N MET A 191 7.98 29.85 -10.83
CA MET A 191 8.18 29.28 -12.17
C MET A 191 9.50 28.51 -12.24
N LYS A 192 10.58 29.10 -11.70
CA LYS A 192 11.90 28.46 -11.66
C LYS A 192 11.88 27.19 -10.81
N ALA A 193 11.23 27.23 -9.64
CA ALA A 193 11.10 26.10 -8.74
C ALA A 193 10.32 24.95 -9.40
N VAL A 194 9.18 25.25 -10.03
CA VAL A 194 8.37 24.27 -10.74
C VAL A 194 9.13 23.67 -11.92
N ALA A 195 9.79 24.48 -12.73
CA ALA A 195 10.57 24.01 -13.87
C ALA A 195 11.71 23.07 -13.43
N ALA A 196 12.46 23.43 -12.40
CA ALA A 196 13.53 22.59 -11.85
C ALA A 196 13.00 21.28 -11.26
N TRP A 197 11.86 21.33 -10.57
CA TRP A 197 11.22 20.16 -9.98
C TRP A 197 10.66 19.20 -11.04
N VAL A 198 10.00 19.71 -12.09
CA VAL A 198 9.56 18.90 -13.24
C VAL A 198 10.75 18.26 -13.95
N ALA A 199 11.86 18.99 -14.14
CA ALA A 199 13.08 18.44 -14.73
C ALA A 199 13.70 17.29 -13.91
N GLN A 200 13.41 17.22 -12.61
CA GLN A 200 13.82 16.13 -11.71
C GLN A 200 12.80 14.97 -11.65
N GLY A 201 11.78 14.98 -12.51
CA GLY A 201 10.77 13.92 -12.61
C GLY A 201 9.44 14.23 -11.92
N GLY A 202 9.24 15.46 -11.45
CA GLY A 202 7.96 15.92 -10.93
C GLY A 202 6.86 15.98 -12.01
N ILE A 203 5.62 15.68 -11.64
CA ILE A 203 4.47 15.73 -12.56
C ILE A 203 3.60 16.96 -12.29
N LEU A 204 3.59 17.91 -13.22
CA LEU A 204 2.70 19.07 -13.19
C LEU A 204 1.40 18.78 -13.95
N VAL A 205 0.25 18.98 -13.30
CA VAL A 205 -1.08 18.92 -13.93
C VAL A 205 -1.72 20.30 -13.83
N ARG A 206 -2.15 20.85 -14.97
CA ARG A 206 -2.83 22.14 -15.03
C ARG A 206 -4.24 21.95 -15.58
N PHE A 207 -5.24 22.34 -14.79
CA PHE A 207 -6.63 22.41 -15.23
C PHE A 207 -6.93 23.82 -15.72
N SER A 208 -7.27 23.94 -17.01
CA SER A 208 -7.68 25.20 -17.61
C SER A 208 -8.98 25.70 -16.97
N GLY A 209 -8.96 26.95 -16.50
CA GLY A 209 -10.13 27.68 -16.04
C GLY A 209 -10.22 29.06 -16.72
N PRO A 210 -11.26 29.87 -16.42
CA PRO A 210 -11.47 31.18 -17.04
C PRO A 210 -10.26 32.12 -16.92
N LYS A 211 -9.52 32.08 -15.80
CA LYS A 211 -8.31 32.90 -15.59
C LYS A 211 -7.13 32.41 -16.42
N MET A 212 -7.02 31.10 -16.65
CA MET A 212 -6.04 30.55 -17.60
C MET A 212 -6.39 30.88 -19.04
N ALA A 213 -7.67 30.81 -19.42
CA ALA A 213 -8.10 31.12 -20.79
C ALA A 213 -7.84 32.60 -21.14
N ALA A 214 -7.88 33.50 -20.16
CA ALA A 214 -7.61 34.92 -20.34
C ALA A 214 -6.11 35.28 -20.46
N GLN A 215 -5.20 34.36 -20.11
CA GLN A 215 -3.75 34.56 -20.13
C GLN A 215 -3.08 33.39 -20.87
N ALA A 216 -2.84 33.55 -22.18
CA ALA A 216 -2.05 32.59 -22.95
C ALA A 216 -0.57 32.69 -22.51
N ASP A 217 0.00 31.56 -22.11
CA ASP A 217 1.41 31.41 -21.71
C ASP A 217 2.11 30.44 -22.67
N ASP A 218 3.44 30.54 -22.75
CA ASP A 218 4.35 29.79 -23.65
C ASP A 218 4.42 28.27 -23.34
N GLN A 219 3.55 27.79 -22.46
CA GLN A 219 3.43 26.40 -22.00
C GLN A 219 2.12 25.73 -22.39
N ILE A 220 1.30 26.39 -23.21
CA ILE A 220 0.17 25.77 -23.88
C ILE A 220 0.74 25.25 -25.22
N PRO A 221 0.69 23.93 -25.50
CA PRO A 221 1.15 23.40 -26.78
C PRO A 221 0.34 23.94 -27.96
#